data_AF-A0A9P0JUM9-F1
#
_entry.id   AF-A0A9P0JUM9-F1
#
_cell.length_a   1.000
_cell.length_b   1.000
_cell.length_c   1.000
_cell.angle_alpha   90.00
_cell.angle_beta   90.00
_cell.angle_gamma   90.00
#
_symmetry.space_group_name_H-M   'P 1'
#
loop_
_entity.id
_entity.type
_entity.pdbx_description
1 polymer ?
#
loop_
_entity_poly.entity_id
_entity_poly.type
_entity_poly.pdbx_seq_one_letter_code
_entity_poly.pdbx_strand_id
1 'polypeptide(L)'
;MRYRKCVVQYYGTITVLAIVVYCVFVVFYGVVDETLVTSRTSTLTQKQVTESSFWMSYPSASLRHTTKSLVELGKMDEVNKHFLFLNHVPKSGAEILILLLQRLQGYNNYRHVRLKDGNKRFLTRTQQENLVYEVYERMKKEAVPLSFDRHVYFINFTSFDKQLPVYINLIRNPVDKVISRQIMITSTSIF
;
A
#
# COMPACT_ATOMS: atom_id res chain seq x y z
N MET A 1 -6.69 -70.42 20.73
CA MET A 1 -6.02 -69.24 21.35
C MET A 1 -5.31 -68.35 20.31
N ARG A 2 -6.03 -67.75 19.34
CA ARG A 2 -5.40 -66.88 18.30
C ARG A 2 -6.01 -65.47 18.15
N TYR A 3 -7.10 -65.15 18.85
CA TYR A 3 -7.79 -63.85 18.73
C TYR A 3 -7.30 -62.77 19.71
N ARG A 4 -6.75 -63.14 20.88
CA ARG A 4 -6.31 -62.16 21.89
C ARG A 4 -5.04 -61.40 21.50
N LYS A 5 -4.18 -61.94 20.63
CA LYS A 5 -2.96 -61.26 20.19
C LYS A 5 -3.21 -60.17 19.14
N CYS A 6 -4.28 -60.30 18.33
CA CYS A 6 -4.60 -59.34 17.26
C CYS A 6 -5.19 -58.03 17.81
N VAL A 7 -6.04 -58.12 18.84
CA VAL A 7 -6.69 -56.95 19.45
C VAL A 7 -5.67 -56.05 20.17
N VAL A 8 -4.73 -56.64 20.92
CA VAL A 8 -3.66 -55.88 21.61
C VAL A 8 -2.74 -55.15 20.62
N GLN A 9 -2.50 -55.75 19.45
CA GLN A 9 -1.65 -55.16 18.42
C GLN A 9 -2.35 -54.00 17.71
N TYR A 10 -3.67 -54.05 17.56
CA TYR A 10 -4.49 -52.98 16.96
C TYR A 10 -4.64 -51.75 17.88
N TYR A 11 -4.83 -51.95 19.19
CA TYR A 11 -4.84 -50.83 20.13
C TYR A 11 -3.46 -50.17 20.26
N GLY A 12 -2.37 -50.95 20.19
CA GLY A 12 -1.01 -50.43 20.22
C GLY A 12 -0.68 -49.50 19.05
N THR A 13 -1.07 -49.86 17.82
CA THR A 13 -0.81 -49.01 16.64
C THR A 13 -1.62 -47.72 16.67
N ILE A 14 -2.86 -47.75 17.16
CA ILE A 14 -3.70 -46.55 17.31
C ILE A 14 -3.12 -45.60 18.35
N THR A 15 -2.63 -46.12 19.50
CA THR A 15 -2.01 -45.26 20.52
C THR A 15 -0.74 -44.57 20.02
N VAL A 16 0.07 -45.27 19.21
CA VAL A 16 1.30 -44.68 18.64
C VAL A 16 0.95 -43.58 17.63
N LEU A 17 -0.05 -43.79 16.77
CA LEU A 17 -0.51 -42.76 15.83
C LEU A 17 -1.09 -41.53 16.55
N ALA A 18 -1.86 -41.72 17.62
CA ALA A 18 -2.41 -40.63 18.41
C ALA A 18 -1.31 -39.78 19.08
N ILE A 19 -0.26 -40.43 19.61
CA ILE A 19 0.91 -39.74 20.18
C ILE A 19 1.65 -38.94 19.12
N VAL A 20 1.87 -39.51 17.93
CA VAL A 20 2.55 -38.81 16.82
C VAL A 20 1.74 -37.57 16.39
N VAL A 21 0.42 -37.70 16.24
CA VAL A 21 -0.45 -36.57 15.89
C VAL A 21 -0.42 -35.50 16.98
N TYR A 22 -0.47 -35.88 18.26
CA TYR A 22 -0.36 -34.95 19.37
C TYR A 22 1.00 -34.23 19.40
N CYS A 23 2.10 -34.94 19.16
CA CYS A 23 3.44 -34.35 19.07
C CYS A 23 3.55 -33.36 17.90
N VAL A 24 3.00 -33.69 16.73
CA VAL A 24 2.97 -32.78 15.57
C VAL A 24 2.14 -31.53 15.89
N PHE A 25 1.01 -31.70 16.57
CA PHE A 25 0.16 -30.59 17.00
C PHE A 25 0.89 -29.68 18.00
N VAL A 26 1.52 -30.22 19.04
CA VAL A 26 2.29 -29.43 20.02
C VAL A 26 3.45 -28.67 19.36
N VAL A 27 4.17 -29.29 18.42
CA VAL A 27 5.24 -28.61 17.66
C VAL A 27 4.66 -27.49 16.80
N PHE A 28 3.51 -27.71 16.14
CA PHE A 28 2.87 -26.67 15.32
C PHE A 28 2.38 -25.47 16.14
N TYR A 29 1.80 -25.68 17.31
CA TYR A 29 1.39 -24.57 18.19
C TYR A 29 2.58 -23.85 18.83
N GLY A 30 3.63 -24.60 19.22
CA GLY A 30 4.86 -24.00 19.76
C GLY A 30 5.60 -23.10 18.77
N VAL A 31 5.61 -23.47 17.48
CA VAL A 31 6.19 -22.63 16.41
C VAL A 31 5.38 -21.36 16.17
N VAL A 32 4.05 -21.39 16.35
CA VAL A 32 3.21 -20.19 16.20
C VAL A 32 3.43 -19.20 17.34
N ASP A 33 3.62 -19.67 18.58
CA ASP A 33 3.90 -18.78 19.73
C ASP A 33 5.28 -18.10 19.64
N GLU A 34 6.31 -18.79 19.14
CA GLU A 34 7.67 -18.22 19.00
C GLU A 34 7.72 -17.09 17.96
N THR A 35 6.84 -17.13 16.95
CA THR A 35 6.70 -16.05 15.94
C THR A 35 5.91 -14.83 16.42
N LEU A 36 5.11 -14.94 17.48
CA LEU A 36 4.35 -13.82 18.06
C LEU A 36 5.10 -13.10 19.20
N VAL A 37 6.16 -13.68 19.75
CA VAL A 37 6.94 -13.08 20.86
C VAL A 37 8.17 -12.28 20.39
N THR A 38 8.60 -12.42 19.13
CA THR A 38 9.72 -11.65 18.55
C THR A 38 9.25 -10.31 17.93
N SER A 39 8.51 -9.49 18.68
CA SER A 39 8.28 -8.08 18.32
C SER A 39 7.96 -7.21 19.54
N ARG A 40 8.93 -7.07 20.45
CA ARG A 40 9.11 -5.98 21.45
C ARG A 40 10.34 -6.39 22.26
N THR A 41 11.52 -5.81 22.11
CA THR A 41 11.89 -4.54 22.75
C THR A 41 13.33 -4.23 22.33
N SER A 42 13.59 -3.10 21.68
CA SER A 42 14.91 -2.47 21.67
C SER A 42 14.76 -1.05 22.18
N THR A 43 15.19 -0.88 23.42
CA THR A 43 15.31 0.39 24.15
C THR A 43 16.35 1.27 23.47
N LEU A 44 15.93 2.33 22.78
CA LEU A 44 16.79 3.47 22.45
C LEU A 44 16.48 4.60 23.42
N THR A 45 17.44 4.86 24.30
CA THR A 45 17.57 6.02 25.18
C THR A 45 17.21 7.32 24.46
N GLN A 46 16.14 7.96 24.90
CA GLN A 46 15.69 9.28 24.46
C GLN A 46 16.64 10.35 25.03
N LYS A 47 17.61 10.76 24.22
CA LYS A 47 18.46 11.93 24.51
C LYS A 47 17.57 13.18 24.38
N GLN A 48 17.27 13.80 25.51
CA GLN A 48 16.59 15.11 25.58
C GLN A 48 17.45 16.14 24.82
N VAL A 49 16.94 16.65 23.69
CA VAL A 49 17.50 17.81 23.00
C VAL A 49 16.59 18.97 23.33
N THR A 50 17.12 19.90 24.11
CA THR A 50 16.48 21.13 24.55
C THR A 50 16.03 21.95 23.34
N GLU A 51 14.72 22.13 23.19
CA GLU A 51 14.12 23.07 22.24
C GLU A 51 14.50 24.50 22.62
N SER A 52 15.52 25.06 21.97
CA SER A 52 15.74 26.50 21.95
C SER A 52 15.01 27.11 20.75
N SER A 53 13.81 27.63 21.04
CA SER A 53 13.11 28.73 20.36
C SER A 53 13.72 29.27 19.05
N PHE A 54 13.16 28.84 17.91
CA PHE A 54 13.24 29.62 16.66
C PHE A 54 11.94 29.49 15.86
N TRP A 55 10.85 30.04 16.40
CA TRP A 55 9.61 30.27 15.65
C TRP A 55 9.65 31.66 15.04
N MET A 56 10.15 31.76 13.80
CA MET A 56 10.03 32.98 13.01
C MET A 56 8.63 32.98 12.36
N SER A 57 7.81 33.96 12.75
CA SER A 57 6.41 34.10 12.35
C SER A 57 6.32 34.62 10.91
N TYR A 58 5.68 33.87 10.00
CA TYR A 58 5.34 34.36 8.65
C TYR A 58 3.87 34.82 8.60
N PRO A 59 3.53 35.87 7.83
CA PRO A 59 2.17 36.40 7.76
C PRO A 59 1.23 35.38 7.11
N SER A 60 0.21 34.96 7.85
CA SER A 60 -0.85 34.06 7.40
C SER A 60 -1.85 34.81 6.53
N ALA A 61 -1.54 34.96 5.24
CA ALA A 61 -2.52 35.35 4.23
C ALA A 61 -2.19 34.69 2.89
N SER A 62 -2.49 33.41 2.79
CA SER A 62 -2.63 32.71 1.52
C SER A 62 -3.94 31.96 1.60
N LEU A 63 -4.86 32.28 0.69
CA LEU A 63 -6.13 31.60 0.50
C LEU A 63 -5.85 30.10 0.35
N ARG A 64 -5.84 29.36 1.46
CA ARG A 64 -5.66 27.91 1.45
C ARG A 64 -6.93 27.38 0.81
N HIS A 65 -6.86 27.09 -0.49
CA HIS A 65 -7.84 26.27 -1.16
C HIS A 65 -7.73 24.86 -0.56
N THR A 66 -8.33 24.69 0.62
CA THR A 66 -8.50 23.39 1.27
C THR A 66 -9.52 22.63 0.43
N THR A 67 -9.17 21.43 0.01
CA THR A 67 -10.16 20.49 -0.52
C THR A 67 -11.31 20.38 0.48
N LYS A 68 -12.54 20.47 -0.02
CA LYS A 68 -13.77 20.30 0.77
C LYS A 68 -13.65 19.07 1.68
N SER A 69 -14.20 19.14 2.89
CA SER A 69 -14.21 18.00 3.81
C SER A 69 -14.96 16.80 3.22
N LEU A 70 -14.73 15.57 3.69
CA LEU A 70 -15.41 14.36 3.17
C LEU A 70 -16.94 14.51 3.28
N VAL A 71 -17.42 15.21 4.31
CA VAL A 71 -18.84 15.56 4.51
C VAL A 71 -19.34 16.56 3.45
N GLU A 72 -18.51 17.52 3.05
CA GLU A 72 -18.81 18.51 2.00
C GLU A 72 -18.63 17.97 0.57
N LEU A 73 -17.89 16.88 0.38
CA LEU A 73 -17.67 16.26 -0.93
C LEU A 73 -18.94 15.58 -1.48
N GLY A 74 -19.99 15.45 -0.68
CA GLY A 74 -21.18 14.68 -1.02
C GLY A 74 -20.89 13.16 -1.00
N LYS A 75 -21.95 12.37 -1.18
CA LYS A 75 -21.80 10.91 -1.32
C LYS A 75 -21.04 10.63 -2.62
N MET A 76 -19.95 9.88 -2.55
CA MET A 76 -19.26 9.43 -3.75
C MET A 76 -20.21 8.55 -4.57
N ASP A 77 -20.46 8.92 -5.82
CA ASP A 77 -21.15 8.10 -6.81
C ASP A 77 -20.60 6.67 -6.78
N GLU A 78 -21.52 5.70 -6.90
CA GLU A 78 -21.21 4.28 -6.80
C GLU A 78 -20.14 3.85 -7.81
N VAL A 79 -20.10 4.51 -8.97
CA VAL A 79 -19.11 4.29 -10.03
C VAL A 79 -17.71 4.58 -9.49
N ASN A 80 -17.47 5.75 -8.90
CA ASN A 80 -16.13 6.14 -8.41
C ASN A 80 -15.62 5.34 -7.22
N LYS A 81 -16.49 4.64 -6.50
CA LYS A 81 -16.10 3.72 -5.42
C LYS A 81 -15.18 2.60 -5.90
N HIS A 82 -15.27 2.23 -7.18
CA HIS A 82 -14.53 1.12 -7.78
C HIS A 82 -13.25 1.56 -8.52
N PHE A 83 -12.86 2.83 -8.40
CA PHE A 83 -11.71 3.37 -9.10
C PHE A 83 -10.67 3.96 -8.16
N LEU A 84 -9.46 3.41 -8.23
CA LEU A 84 -8.33 3.75 -7.39
C LEU A 84 -7.27 4.48 -8.22
N PHE A 85 -6.73 5.58 -7.72
CA PHE A 85 -5.65 6.33 -8.35
C PHE A 85 -4.47 6.47 -7.38
N LEU A 86 -3.36 5.86 -7.73
CA LEU A 86 -2.10 5.91 -7.01
C LEU A 86 -1.18 6.97 -7.60
N ASN A 87 -1.16 8.15 -6.98
CA ASN A 87 -0.25 9.24 -7.36
C ASN A 87 1.12 9.06 -6.69
N HIS A 88 1.88 8.07 -7.17
CA HIS A 88 3.05 7.60 -6.44
C HIS A 88 4.21 8.60 -6.45
N VAL A 89 4.97 8.58 -5.35
CA VAL A 89 6.17 9.38 -5.15
C VAL A 89 7.42 8.50 -5.36
N PRO A 90 8.42 8.94 -6.12
CA PRO A 90 9.60 8.14 -6.39
C PRO A 90 10.42 8.01 -5.11
N LYS A 91 11.01 6.82 -4.94
CA LYS A 91 11.86 6.46 -3.79
C LYS A 91 11.13 6.42 -2.44
N SER A 92 9.80 6.36 -2.44
CA SER A 92 9.02 6.11 -1.23
C SER A 92 8.69 4.62 -0.98
N GLY A 93 9.11 3.73 -1.88
CA GLY A 93 8.69 2.32 -1.86
C GLY A 93 7.41 2.05 -2.64
N ALA A 94 6.86 3.05 -3.35
CA ALA A 94 5.60 2.91 -4.04
C ALA A 94 5.61 1.88 -5.19
N GLU A 95 6.77 1.59 -5.78
CA GLU A 95 6.92 0.50 -6.77
C GLU A 95 6.51 -0.86 -6.18
N ILE A 96 6.83 -1.12 -4.91
CA ILE A 96 6.43 -2.36 -4.22
C ILE A 96 4.90 -2.41 -4.09
N LEU A 97 4.27 -1.29 -3.78
CA LEU A 97 2.81 -1.19 -3.71
C LEU A 97 2.16 -1.40 -5.10
N ILE A 98 2.75 -0.85 -6.16
CA ILE A 98 2.30 -1.06 -7.54
C ILE A 98 2.39 -2.55 -7.90
N LEU A 99 3.53 -3.20 -7.62
CA LEU A 99 3.71 -4.64 -7.85
C LEU A 99 2.70 -5.47 -7.06
N LEU A 100 2.42 -5.10 -5.81
CA LEU A 100 1.40 -5.74 -5.00
C LEU A 100 0.02 -5.59 -5.65
N LEU A 101 -0.34 -4.39 -6.12
CA LEU A 101 -1.60 -4.15 -6.84
C LEU A 101 -1.67 -4.96 -8.14
N GLN A 102 -0.58 -5.13 -8.86
CA GLN A 102 -0.54 -5.99 -10.04
C GLN A 102 -0.74 -7.47 -9.70
N ARG A 103 -0.20 -7.92 -8.56
CA ARG A 103 -0.32 -9.31 -8.12
C ARG A 103 -1.74 -9.63 -7.64
N LEU A 104 -2.36 -8.71 -6.91
CA LEU A 104 -3.69 -8.89 -6.33
C LEU A 104 -4.84 -8.78 -7.34
N GLN A 105 -4.58 -8.24 -8.53
CA GLN A 105 -5.61 -8.00 -9.56
C GLN A 105 -6.35 -9.30 -9.96
N GLY A 106 -5.64 -10.43 -10.02
CA GLY A 106 -6.23 -11.72 -10.42
C GLY A 106 -7.15 -12.34 -9.36
N TYR A 107 -6.88 -12.09 -8.08
CA TYR A 107 -7.70 -12.63 -6.97
C TYR A 107 -8.91 -11.74 -6.67
N ASN A 108 -8.77 -10.43 -6.88
CA ASN A 108 -9.76 -9.42 -6.48
C ASN A 108 -10.58 -8.88 -7.66
N ASN A 109 -10.50 -9.51 -8.85
CA ASN A 109 -11.30 -9.19 -10.04
C ASN A 109 -11.27 -7.69 -10.43
N TYR A 110 -10.12 -7.05 -10.30
CA TYR A 110 -9.88 -5.69 -10.81
C TYR A 110 -8.72 -5.71 -11.79
N ARG A 111 -8.52 -4.61 -12.49
CA ARG A 111 -7.37 -4.45 -13.38
C ARG A 111 -6.49 -3.28 -12.95
N HIS A 112 -5.19 -3.53 -12.86
CA HIS A 112 -4.21 -2.47 -12.64
C HIS A 112 -3.68 -1.93 -13.97
N VAL A 113 -3.64 -0.61 -14.10
CA VAL A 113 -3.34 0.09 -15.34
C VAL A 113 -2.27 1.14 -15.09
N ARG A 114 -1.05 0.86 -15.59
CA ARG A 114 0.04 1.85 -15.66
C ARG A 114 -0.29 2.91 -16.68
N LEU A 115 -0.52 4.13 -16.21
CA LEU A 115 -0.67 5.28 -17.09
C LEU A 115 0.68 5.64 -17.68
N LYS A 116 0.69 6.23 -18.88
CA LYS A 116 1.95 6.61 -19.52
C LYS A 116 2.67 7.64 -18.65
N ASP A 117 3.84 7.27 -18.16
CA ASP A 117 4.68 8.20 -17.43
C ASP A 117 5.13 9.31 -18.36
N GLY A 118 4.82 10.54 -17.97
CA GLY A 118 5.44 11.72 -18.55
C GLY A 118 6.68 12.05 -17.75
N ASN A 119 7.73 12.56 -18.40
CA ASN A 119 8.92 13.06 -17.70
C ASN A 119 8.60 14.22 -16.72
N LYS A 120 7.38 14.76 -16.76
CA LYS A 120 6.91 15.89 -15.96
C LYS A 120 5.91 15.44 -14.91
N ARG A 121 6.20 15.80 -13.65
CA ARG A 121 5.31 15.60 -12.49
C ARG A 121 4.29 16.73 -12.37
N PHE A 122 4.73 17.94 -12.71
CA PHE A 122 3.90 19.14 -12.82
C PHE A 122 3.31 19.18 -14.21
N LEU A 123 2.00 18.93 -14.30
CA LEU A 123 1.25 18.99 -15.54
C LEU A 123 0.63 20.39 -15.72
N THR A 124 0.67 20.93 -16.93
CA THR A 124 -0.10 22.13 -17.29
C THR A 124 -1.60 21.84 -17.24
N ARG A 125 -2.46 22.87 -17.16
CA ARG A 125 -3.92 22.69 -17.09
C ARG A 125 -4.46 21.79 -18.21
N THR A 126 -4.00 22.01 -19.45
CA THR A 126 -4.36 21.18 -20.61
C THR A 126 -3.87 19.73 -20.48
N GLN A 127 -2.68 19.51 -19.91
CA GLN A 127 -2.16 18.16 -19.68
C GLN A 127 -2.92 17.43 -18.56
N GLN A 128 -3.36 18.16 -17.53
CA GLN A 128 -4.22 17.64 -16.48
C GLN A 128 -5.57 17.23 -17.05
N GLU A 129 -6.19 18.09 -17.87
CA GLU A 129 -7.45 17.80 -18.55
C GLU A 129 -7.35 16.55 -19.42
N ASN A 130 -6.30 16.43 -20.24
CA ASN A 130 -6.06 15.25 -21.07
C ASN A 130 -5.90 13.97 -20.24
N LEU A 131 -5.20 14.04 -19.10
CA LEU A 131 -5.06 12.89 -18.20
C LEU A 131 -6.40 12.52 -17.55
N VAL A 132 -7.16 13.52 -17.11
CA VAL A 132 -8.48 13.32 -16.51
C VAL A 132 -9.41 12.65 -17.53
N TYR A 133 -9.41 13.13 -18.78
CA TYR A 133 -10.16 12.53 -19.87
C TYR A 133 -9.71 11.09 -20.16
N GLU A 134 -8.40 10.83 -20.24
CA GLU A 134 -7.85 9.48 -20.45
C GLU A 134 -8.30 8.50 -19.36
N VAL A 135 -8.24 8.91 -18.09
CA VAL A 135 -8.67 8.09 -16.95
C VAL A 135 -10.17 7.81 -17.06
N TYR A 136 -10.97 8.83 -17.32
CA TYR A 136 -12.43 8.70 -17.43
C TYR A 136 -12.88 7.81 -18.58
N GLU A 137 -12.25 7.94 -19.74
CA GLU A 137 -12.60 7.10 -20.90
C GLU A 137 -12.26 5.63 -20.65
N ARG A 138 -11.15 5.34 -19.94
CA ARG A 138 -10.84 3.97 -19.48
C ARG A 138 -11.85 3.49 -18.43
N MET A 139 -12.27 4.34 -17.50
CA MET A 139 -13.29 3.98 -16.50
C MET A 139 -14.63 3.61 -17.15
N LYS A 140 -15.03 4.30 -18.24
CA LYS A 140 -16.27 4.00 -18.96
C LYS A 140 -16.18 2.75 -19.83
N LYS A 141 -15.02 2.49 -20.43
CA LYS A 141 -14.84 1.40 -21.39
C LYS A 141 -14.70 0.04 -20.71
N GLU A 142 -14.13 0.01 -19.51
CA GLU A 142 -13.90 -1.22 -18.77
C GLU A 142 -15.03 -1.51 -17.77
N ALA A 143 -15.59 -2.73 -17.81
CA ALA A 143 -16.66 -3.16 -16.93
C ALA A 143 -16.19 -3.67 -15.55
N VAL A 144 -14.89 -3.57 -15.26
CA VAL A 144 -14.28 -4.05 -14.00
C VAL A 144 -13.70 -2.87 -13.22
N PRO A 145 -13.60 -2.96 -11.88
CA PRO A 145 -12.89 -1.97 -11.08
C PRO A 145 -11.46 -1.76 -11.61
N LEU A 146 -10.98 -0.51 -11.62
CA LEU A 146 -9.64 -0.18 -12.08
C LEU A 146 -8.81 0.44 -10.97
N SER A 147 -7.52 0.12 -10.99
CA SER A 147 -6.51 0.88 -10.28
C SER A 147 -5.52 1.47 -11.28
N PHE A 148 -5.22 2.74 -11.12
CA PHE A 148 -4.27 3.48 -11.93
C PHE A 148 -3.06 3.86 -11.09
N ASP A 149 -1.89 3.92 -11.70
CA ASP A 149 -0.70 4.51 -11.10
C ASP A 149 -0.07 5.51 -12.06
N ARG A 150 0.39 6.63 -11.50
CA ARG A 150 1.17 7.63 -12.23
C ARG A 150 2.00 8.48 -11.28
N HIS A 151 3.20 8.84 -11.71
CA HIS A 151 4.05 9.78 -10.99
C HIS A 151 3.69 11.25 -11.31
N VAL A 152 2.60 11.74 -10.72
CA VAL A 152 2.13 13.13 -10.89
C VAL A 152 1.72 13.73 -9.56
N TYR A 153 1.72 15.05 -9.46
CA TYR A 153 1.08 15.72 -8.33
C TYR A 153 -0.43 15.51 -8.34
N PHE A 154 -1.05 15.82 -7.20
CA PHE A 154 -2.50 15.75 -7.07
C PHE A 154 -3.19 16.63 -8.12
N ILE A 155 -4.22 16.08 -8.76
CA ILE A 155 -5.04 16.77 -9.75
C ILE A 155 -6.47 16.76 -9.23
N ASN A 156 -7.08 17.94 -9.20
CA ASN A 156 -8.47 18.08 -8.85
C ASN A 156 -9.35 17.72 -10.06
N PHE A 157 -10.00 16.56 -10.04
CA PHE A 157 -10.89 16.16 -11.14
C PHE A 157 -12.15 17.03 -11.21
N THR A 158 -12.60 17.56 -10.06
CA THR A 158 -13.80 18.40 -9.97
C THR A 158 -13.64 19.72 -10.72
N SER A 159 -12.42 20.23 -10.93
CA SER A 159 -12.20 21.42 -11.76
C SER A 159 -12.41 21.20 -13.27
N PHE A 160 -12.65 19.95 -13.69
CA PHE A 160 -12.91 19.56 -15.08
C PHE A 160 -14.29 18.90 -15.25
N ASP A 161 -15.21 19.17 -14.31
CA ASP A 161 -16.56 18.58 -14.28
C ASP A 161 -16.52 17.05 -14.32
N LYS A 162 -15.56 16.49 -13.59
CA LYS A 162 -15.39 15.06 -13.38
C LYS A 162 -15.36 14.78 -11.89
N GLN A 163 -15.91 13.64 -11.51
CA GLN A 163 -15.88 13.17 -10.14
C GLN A 163 -14.46 12.68 -9.75
N LEU A 164 -14.06 12.90 -8.51
CA LEU A 164 -12.75 12.48 -8.00
C LEU A 164 -12.69 10.96 -7.78
N PRO A 165 -11.67 10.26 -8.32
CA PRO A 165 -11.44 8.86 -7.98
C PRO A 165 -10.88 8.74 -6.55
N VAL A 166 -10.84 7.51 -6.01
CA VAL A 166 -10.20 7.25 -4.71
C VAL A 166 -8.69 7.42 -4.85
N TYR A 167 -8.13 8.41 -4.17
CA TYR A 167 -6.68 8.63 -4.16
C TYR A 167 -6.00 7.83 -3.06
N ILE A 168 -4.87 7.21 -3.40
CA ILE A 168 -3.92 6.67 -2.43
C ILE A 168 -2.52 7.15 -2.75
N ASN A 169 -1.70 7.30 -1.71
CA ASN A 169 -0.30 7.67 -1.87
C ASN A 169 0.55 6.96 -0.81
N LEU A 170 1.84 6.81 -1.10
CA LEU A 170 2.83 6.28 -0.17
C LEU A 170 3.95 7.31 -0.01
N ILE A 171 4.13 7.77 1.23
CA ILE A 171 5.14 8.75 1.61
C ILE A 171 6.17 8.05 2.50
N ARG A 172 7.44 8.43 2.35
CA ARG A 172 8.57 7.96 3.17
C ARG A 172 9.12 9.12 3.99
N ASN A 173 9.77 8.80 5.11
CA ASN A 173 10.55 9.76 5.88
C ASN A 173 11.43 10.62 4.95
N PRO A 174 11.41 11.96 5.09
CA PRO A 174 12.13 12.87 4.21
C PRO A 174 13.63 12.58 4.15
N VAL A 175 14.26 12.23 5.28
CA VAL A 175 15.71 11.95 5.36
C VAL A 175 16.06 10.73 4.51
N ASP A 176 15.37 9.61 4.76
CA ASP A 176 15.60 8.37 4.02
C ASP A 176 15.29 8.49 2.53
N LYS A 177 14.30 9.31 2.17
CA LYS A 177 13.93 9.58 0.78
C LYS A 177 15.03 10.34 0.05
N VAL A 178 15.67 11.31 0.71
CA VAL A 178 16.82 12.06 0.14
C VAL A 178 18.02 11.13 -0.03
N ILE A 179 18.35 10.34 0.99
CA ILE A 179 19.44 9.34 0.91
C ILE A 179 19.20 8.37 -0.24
N SER A 180 18.00 7.80 -0.34
CA SER A 180 17.64 6.87 -1.41
C SER A 180 17.67 7.49 -2.80
N ARG A 181 17.28 8.77 -2.92
CA ARG A 181 17.40 9.53 -4.16
C ARG A 181 18.86 9.73 -4.54
N GLN A 182 19.70 10.12 -3.59
CA GLN A 182 21.11 10.37 -3.84
C GLN A 182 21.82 9.10 -4.32
N ILE A 183 21.63 7.98 -3.60
CA ILE A 183 22.22 6.67 -3.96
C ILE A 183 21.84 6.27 -5.39
N MET A 184 20.56 6.40 -5.76
CA MET A 184 20.12 6.08 -7.12
C MET A 184 20.83 6.94 -8.17
N ILE A 185 20.91 8.26 -7.97
CA ILE A 185 21.53 9.17 -8.94
C ILE A 185 23.00 8.81 -9.14
N THR A 186 23.72 8.56 -8.04
CA THR A 186 25.14 8.20 -8.10
C THR A 186 25.38 6.83 -8.74
N SER A 187 24.49 5.86 -8.54
CA SER A 187 24.61 4.55 -9.20
C SER A 187 24.38 4.64 -10.71
N THR A 188 23.50 5.53 -11.17
CA THR A 188 23.26 5.73 -12.61
C THR A 188 24.34 6.54 -13.33
N SER A 189 25.21 7.27 -12.61
CA SER A 189 26.30 8.06 -13.21
C SER A 189 27.62 7.31 -13.31
N ILE A 190 27.71 6.09 -12.76
CA ILE A 190 28.91 5.25 -12.76
C ILE A 190 28.89 4.26 -13.96
N PHE A 191 27.77 4.19 -14.68
CA PHE A 191 27.61 3.47 -15.94
C PHE A 191 27.29 4.48 -17.06
#